data_AF-A0AAI9TEC8-F1
#
_entry.id   AF-A0AAI9TEC8-F1
#
_cell.length_a   1.000
_cell.length_b   1.000
_cell.length_c   1.000
_cell.angle_alpha   90.00
_cell.angle_beta   90.00
_cell.angle_gamma   90.00
#
_symmetry.space_group_name_H-M   'P 1'
#
loop_
_entity.id
_entity.type
_entity.pdbx_description
1 polymer ?
#
loop_
_entity_poly.entity_id
_entity_poly.type
_entity_poly.pdbx_seq_one_letter_code
_entity_poly.pdbx_strand_id
1 'polypeptide(L)'
;MIEPFQTTFSVPMTCEGCVKSISNSLHGLEGINKVEANLKDQLVFIEGTAPPSSIVTAIESTGRDAILRGSGTTNSSAVCILETHSTSVSNNIRGLARMVQVSPSMTLIDLTINGLAPGKYWTTIRVAGDISRGAESTGGIWESLKTKVLGADAAAPTKECRGILGTVDVDNKGKGSVFLDRPVAIWELIGRSMVVSKGTEGPFKREDENTLVGVIARSAGVWDNDKMVCSCSGKNVWQERQEQVVMGMA
;
A
#
# COMPACT_ATOMS: atom_id res chain seq x y z
N MET A 1 -4.61 24.05 -2.00
CA MET A 1 -5.96 23.47 -2.08
C MET A 1 -5.77 22.04 -2.57
N ILE A 2 -6.21 21.03 -1.83
CA ILE A 2 -6.10 19.63 -2.28
C ILE A 2 -7.16 19.45 -3.36
N GLU A 3 -6.77 19.01 -4.55
CA GLU A 3 -7.72 18.71 -5.61
C GLU A 3 -8.49 17.43 -5.26
N PRO A 4 -9.82 17.39 -5.44
CA PRO A 4 -10.59 16.17 -5.26
C PRO A 4 -10.04 15.06 -6.16
N PHE A 5 -9.97 13.86 -5.60
CA PHE A 5 -9.55 12.67 -6.30
C PHE A 5 -10.58 11.57 -6.15
N GLN A 6 -10.48 10.57 -7.02
CA GLN A 6 -11.37 9.43 -7.05
C GLN A 6 -10.67 8.22 -6.43
N THR A 7 -11.41 7.48 -5.61
CA THR A 7 -10.98 6.20 -5.04
C THR A 7 -12.12 5.21 -5.09
N THR A 8 -11.78 3.96 -5.39
CA THR A 8 -12.74 2.85 -5.37
C THR A 8 -12.28 1.83 -4.35
N PHE A 9 -13.20 1.44 -3.47
CA PHE A 9 -13.01 0.40 -2.47
C PHE A 9 -13.88 -0.81 -2.80
N SER A 10 -13.36 -2.02 -2.60
CA SER A 10 -14.18 -3.21 -2.53
C SER A 10 -14.60 -3.44 -1.09
N VAL A 11 -15.92 -3.55 -0.88
CA VAL A 11 -16.53 -3.64 0.46
C VAL A 11 -17.62 -4.71 0.40
N PRO A 12 -17.64 -5.68 1.33
CA PRO A 12 -18.65 -6.72 1.35
C PRO A 12 -19.99 -6.13 1.84
N MET A 13 -21.01 -6.24 1.01
CA MET A 13 -22.36 -5.72 1.22
C MET A 13 -23.39 -6.79 0.88
N THR A 14 -24.27 -7.13 1.81
CA THR A 14 -25.28 -8.20 1.60
C THR A 14 -26.68 -7.66 1.32
N CYS A 15 -26.93 -6.37 1.55
CA CYS A 15 -28.23 -5.74 1.36
C CYS A 15 -28.14 -4.22 1.16
N GLU A 16 -29.24 -3.61 0.75
CA GLU A 16 -29.38 -2.14 0.64
C GLU A 16 -29.18 -1.40 1.97
N GLY A 17 -29.45 -2.06 3.10
CA GLY A 17 -29.11 -1.51 4.42
C GLY A 17 -27.61 -1.33 4.62
N CYS A 18 -26.78 -2.21 4.05
CA CYS A 18 -25.32 -2.07 4.07
C CYS A 18 -24.88 -0.85 3.27
N VAL A 19 -25.44 -0.67 2.07
CA VAL A 19 -25.18 0.48 1.18
C VAL A 19 -25.45 1.78 1.94
N LYS A 20 -26.64 1.92 2.54
CA LYS A 20 -27.01 3.10 3.32
C LYS A 20 -26.10 3.35 4.52
N SER A 21 -25.75 2.29 5.27
CA SER A 21 -24.86 2.38 6.43
C SER A 21 -23.48 2.92 6.04
N ILE A 22 -22.92 2.43 4.94
CA ILE A 22 -21.61 2.86 4.43
C ILE A 22 -21.69 4.31 3.93
N SER A 23 -22.68 4.62 3.08
CA SER A 23 -22.86 5.98 2.54
C SER A 23 -23.02 7.01 3.65
N ASN A 24 -23.82 6.72 4.68
CA ASN A 24 -24.01 7.63 5.81
C ASN A 24 -22.71 7.85 6.60
N SER A 25 -21.93 6.79 6.82
CA SER A 25 -20.65 6.91 7.51
C SER A 25 -19.65 7.76 6.73
N LEU A 26 -19.64 7.63 5.40
CA LEU A 26 -18.73 8.36 4.52
C LEU A 26 -19.15 9.82 4.33
N HIS A 27 -20.44 10.12 4.20
CA HIS A 27 -20.92 11.51 4.11
C HIS A 27 -20.66 12.32 5.38
N GLY A 28 -20.43 11.67 6.53
CA GLY A 28 -20.01 12.34 7.77
C GLY A 28 -18.54 12.78 7.79
N LEU A 29 -17.72 12.33 6.83
CA LEU A 29 -16.32 12.72 6.73
C LEU A 29 -16.15 14.06 6.01
N GLU A 30 -15.31 14.92 6.56
CA GLU A 30 -14.91 16.16 5.90
C GLU A 30 -14.12 15.86 4.62
N GLY A 31 -14.40 16.62 3.56
CA GLY A 31 -13.73 16.48 2.26
C GLY A 31 -14.33 15.43 1.35
N ILE A 32 -15.44 14.78 1.70
CA ILE A 32 -16.19 13.90 0.79
C ILE A 32 -17.16 14.72 -0.06
N ASN A 33 -17.01 14.61 -1.38
CA ASN A 33 -17.89 15.29 -2.34
C ASN A 33 -18.97 14.35 -2.87
N LYS A 34 -18.62 13.09 -3.14
CA LYS A 34 -19.50 12.10 -3.75
C LYS A 34 -19.23 10.71 -3.21
N VAL A 35 -20.30 9.94 -2.98
CA VAL A 35 -20.24 8.51 -2.63
C VAL A 35 -21.23 7.75 -3.48
N GLU A 36 -20.77 6.72 -4.19
CA GLU A 36 -21.61 5.80 -4.96
C GLU A 36 -21.27 4.37 -4.55
N ALA A 37 -22.18 3.72 -3.83
CA ALA A 37 -22.04 2.34 -3.41
C ALA A 37 -22.88 1.43 -4.31
N ASN A 38 -22.23 0.45 -4.93
CA ASN A 38 -22.84 -0.52 -5.83
C ASN A 38 -22.89 -1.89 -5.15
N LEU A 39 -24.10 -2.31 -4.77
CA LEU A 39 -24.35 -3.59 -4.12
C LEU A 39 -24.01 -4.78 -5.04
N LYS A 40 -24.27 -4.67 -6.35
CA LYS A 40 -24.04 -5.78 -7.29
C LYS A 40 -22.55 -6.09 -7.43
N ASP A 41 -21.75 -5.05 -7.55
CA ASP A 41 -20.31 -5.17 -7.81
C ASP A 41 -19.47 -5.19 -6.52
N GLN A 42 -20.09 -4.99 -5.36
CA GLN A 42 -19.42 -4.90 -4.06
C GLN A 42 -18.35 -3.80 -4.03
N LEU A 43 -18.65 -2.67 -4.69
CA LEU A 43 -17.75 -1.53 -4.85
C LEU A 43 -18.35 -0.26 -4.25
N VAL A 44 -17.49 0.56 -3.66
CA VAL A 44 -17.82 1.89 -3.15
C VAL A 44 -16.87 2.88 -3.82
N PHE A 45 -17.42 3.69 -4.70
CA PHE A 45 -16.73 4.79 -5.36
C PHE A 45 -16.88 6.05 -4.53
N ILE A 46 -15.78 6.76 -4.37
CA ILE A 46 -15.69 7.95 -3.54
C ILE A 46 -14.91 9.01 -4.31
N GLU A 47 -15.46 10.22 -4.35
CA GLU A 47 -14.76 11.42 -4.84
C GLU A 47 -14.66 12.44 -3.72
N GLY A 48 -13.45 12.96 -3.50
CA GLY A 48 -13.20 13.91 -2.43
C GLY A 48 -11.72 14.16 -2.17
N THR A 49 -11.45 14.89 -1.10
CA THR A 49 -10.11 15.20 -0.57
C THR A 49 -9.81 14.44 0.72
N ALA A 50 -10.79 13.67 1.24
CA ALA A 50 -10.64 12.90 2.46
C ALA A 50 -9.52 11.83 2.29
N PRO A 51 -8.63 11.68 3.29
CA PRO A 51 -7.59 10.65 3.24
C PRO A 51 -8.21 9.24 3.13
N PRO A 52 -7.65 8.33 2.30
CA PRO A 52 -8.12 6.95 2.22
C PRO A 52 -8.10 6.22 3.55
N SER A 53 -7.14 6.52 4.42
CA SER A 53 -7.10 5.97 5.78
C SER A 53 -8.37 6.29 6.55
N SER A 54 -8.78 7.56 6.55
CA SER A 54 -10.03 8.01 7.17
C SER A 54 -11.25 7.35 6.53
N ILE A 55 -11.24 7.18 5.21
CA ILE A 55 -12.29 6.47 4.46
C ILE A 55 -12.39 5.00 4.89
N VAL A 56 -11.26 4.29 4.96
CA VAL A 56 -11.19 2.89 5.39
C VAL A 56 -11.68 2.77 6.81
N THR A 57 -11.20 3.59 7.74
CA THR A 57 -11.66 3.59 9.13
C THR A 57 -13.16 3.86 9.25
N ALA A 58 -13.71 4.77 8.42
CA ALA A 58 -15.15 5.01 8.39
C ALA A 58 -15.92 3.78 7.91
N ILE A 59 -15.47 3.10 6.85
CA ILE A 59 -16.11 1.87 6.38
C ILE A 59 -16.02 0.75 7.43
N GLU A 60 -14.84 0.57 8.04
CA GLU A 60 -14.58 -0.41 9.10
C GLU A 60 -15.42 -0.16 10.35
N SER A 61 -15.70 1.10 10.69
CA SER A 61 -16.60 1.46 11.79
C SER A 61 -18.03 0.93 11.60
N THR A 62 -18.41 0.61 10.36
CA THR A 62 -19.69 -0.04 10.04
C THR A 62 -19.67 -1.56 10.19
N GLY A 63 -18.53 -2.14 10.64
CA GLY A 63 -18.31 -3.57 10.79
C GLY A 63 -17.96 -4.28 9.48
N ARG A 64 -17.38 -3.57 8.50
CA ARG A 64 -17.09 -4.07 7.15
C ARG A 64 -15.66 -3.78 6.74
N ASP A 65 -15.01 -4.75 6.13
CA ASP A 65 -13.67 -4.54 5.57
C ASP A 65 -13.72 -3.67 4.32
N ALA A 66 -12.69 -2.84 4.12
CA ALA A 66 -12.52 -2.04 2.91
C ALA A 66 -11.17 -2.32 2.26
N ILE A 67 -11.18 -2.61 0.96
CA ILE A 67 -9.96 -2.85 0.18
C ILE A 67 -9.85 -1.80 -0.91
N LEU A 68 -8.79 -0.99 -0.88
CA LEU A 68 -8.51 -0.02 -1.94
C LEU A 68 -8.23 -0.76 -3.26
N ARG A 69 -9.04 -0.47 -4.29
CA ARG A 69 -8.93 -1.05 -5.65
C ARG A 69 -8.24 -0.13 -6.65
N GLY A 70 -8.19 1.17 -6.40
CA GLY A 70 -7.55 2.16 -7.28
C GLY A 70 -8.32 3.48 -7.40
N SER A 71 -7.92 4.31 -8.37
CA SER A 71 -8.41 5.69 -8.56
C SER A 71 -9.13 5.95 -9.89
N GLY A 72 -9.50 4.90 -10.62
CA GLY A 72 -10.25 4.99 -11.87
C GLY A 72 -9.47 5.46 -13.11
N THR A 73 -8.17 5.76 -12.97
CA THR A 73 -7.26 6.11 -14.08
C THR A 73 -6.40 4.91 -14.49
N THR A 74 -5.97 4.85 -15.76
CA THR A 74 -5.08 3.78 -16.25
C THR A 74 -3.63 4.05 -15.83
N ASN A 75 -2.84 2.99 -15.64
CA ASN A 75 -1.43 3.07 -15.21
C ASN A 75 -1.15 3.83 -13.91
N SER A 76 -2.17 4.08 -13.09
CA SER A 76 -2.05 4.80 -11.82
C SER A 76 -1.87 3.88 -10.62
N SER A 77 -1.70 2.58 -10.84
CA SER A 77 -1.66 1.60 -9.75
C SER A 77 -0.39 0.76 -9.81
N ALA A 78 0.15 0.46 -8.64
CA ALA A 78 1.28 -0.45 -8.48
C ALA A 78 1.07 -1.35 -7.27
N VAL A 79 1.76 -2.48 -7.28
CA VAL A 79 1.75 -3.42 -6.17
C VAL A 79 3.18 -3.85 -5.88
N CYS A 80 3.47 -4.04 -4.60
CA CYS A 80 4.73 -4.62 -4.14
C CYS A 80 4.40 -5.74 -3.16
N ILE A 81 4.71 -6.97 -3.55
CA ILE A 81 4.64 -8.13 -2.67
C ILE A 81 5.95 -8.17 -1.90
N LEU A 82 5.86 -8.10 -0.58
CA LEU A 82 7.01 -8.03 0.31
C LEU A 82 7.30 -9.41 0.88
N GLU A 83 8.50 -9.90 0.59
CA GLU A 83 8.97 -11.21 1.03
C GLU A 83 10.29 -11.11 1.82
N THR A 84 10.47 -12.02 2.76
CA THR A 84 11.79 -12.26 3.36
C THR A 84 12.54 -13.27 2.51
N HIS A 85 13.85 -13.08 2.39
CA HIS A 85 14.76 -14.00 1.70
C HIS A 85 15.46 -14.95 2.69
N SER A 86 15.05 -14.93 3.96
CA SER A 86 15.55 -15.83 4.99
C SER A 86 15.07 -17.26 4.75
N THR A 87 15.99 -18.20 4.73
CA THR A 87 15.69 -19.63 4.52
C THR A 87 15.02 -20.31 5.71
N SER A 88 15.06 -19.66 6.88
CA SER A 88 14.43 -20.13 8.12
C SER A 88 12.91 -19.99 8.15
N VAL A 89 12.32 -19.20 7.24
CA VAL A 89 10.89 -18.91 7.22
C VAL A 89 10.22 -19.68 6.10
N SER A 90 9.22 -20.51 6.45
CA SER A 90 8.49 -21.34 5.48
C SER A 90 7.56 -20.54 4.57
N ASN A 91 6.88 -19.52 5.11
CA ASN A 91 6.08 -18.57 4.34
C ASN A 91 6.87 -17.29 4.15
N ASN A 92 7.50 -17.14 2.98
CA ASN A 92 8.36 -16.01 2.67
C ASN A 92 7.58 -14.72 2.44
N ILE A 93 6.33 -14.77 1.97
CA ILE A 93 5.49 -13.59 1.75
C ILE A 93 4.96 -13.10 3.11
N ARG A 94 5.25 -11.86 3.47
CA ARG A 94 4.95 -11.30 4.79
C ARG A 94 4.39 -9.88 4.73
N GLY A 95 4.21 -9.32 3.54
CA GLY A 95 3.55 -8.04 3.39
C GLY A 95 3.09 -7.77 1.98
N LEU A 96 2.24 -6.75 1.88
CA LEU A 96 1.67 -6.27 0.64
C LEU A 96 1.58 -4.75 0.70
N ALA A 97 2.21 -4.07 -0.25
CA ALA A 97 2.00 -2.65 -0.48
C ALA A 97 1.17 -2.44 -1.75
N ARG A 98 -0.02 -1.86 -1.62
CA ARG A 98 -0.83 -1.41 -2.75
C ARG A 98 -0.65 0.09 -2.92
N MET A 99 -0.35 0.53 -4.12
CA MET A 99 -0.10 1.93 -4.43
C MET A 99 -1.10 2.42 -5.45
N VAL A 100 -1.69 3.57 -5.18
CA VAL A 100 -2.69 4.20 -6.05
C VAL A 100 -2.36 5.67 -6.16
N GLN A 101 -1.98 6.09 -7.37
CA GLN A 101 -1.80 7.48 -7.71
C GLN A 101 -3.18 8.12 -7.87
N VAL A 102 -3.43 9.14 -7.05
CA VAL A 102 -4.69 9.88 -7.02
C VAL A 102 -4.60 11.26 -7.64
N SER A 103 -3.38 11.78 -7.81
CA SER A 103 -3.10 12.99 -8.57
C SER A 103 -1.76 12.86 -9.30
N PRO A 104 -1.43 13.74 -10.27
CA PRO A 104 -0.14 13.71 -10.97
C PRO A 104 1.09 13.71 -10.05
N SER A 105 0.94 14.24 -8.84
CA SER A 105 2.02 14.40 -7.86
C SER A 105 1.80 13.64 -6.55
N MET A 106 0.72 12.86 -6.38
CA MET A 106 0.38 12.22 -5.12
C MET A 106 -0.02 10.75 -5.29
N THR A 107 0.66 9.88 -4.56
CA THR A 107 0.37 8.45 -4.49
C THR A 107 0.07 8.04 -3.05
N LEU A 108 -0.97 7.24 -2.91
CA LEU A 108 -1.41 6.63 -1.67
C LEU A 108 -0.88 5.21 -1.62
N ILE A 109 -0.35 4.80 -0.48
CA ILE A 109 0.29 3.51 -0.27
C ILE A 109 -0.39 2.86 0.93
N ASP A 110 -1.15 1.80 0.67
CA ASP A 110 -1.70 0.88 1.65
C ASP A 110 -0.66 -0.21 1.90
N LEU A 111 0.04 -0.15 3.04
CA LEU A 111 1.03 -1.14 3.44
C LEU A 111 0.47 -2.01 4.56
N THR A 112 0.41 -3.31 4.30
CA THR A 112 0.01 -4.33 5.25
C THR A 112 1.14 -5.32 5.47
N ILE A 113 1.39 -5.69 6.72
CA ILE A 113 2.46 -6.59 7.17
C ILE A 113 1.87 -7.67 8.06
N ASN A 114 2.36 -8.89 7.91
CA ASN A 114 2.04 -10.00 8.77
C ASN A 114 3.24 -10.92 9.04
N GLY A 115 3.41 -11.23 10.31
CA GLY A 115 4.48 -12.08 10.83
C GLY A 115 5.81 -11.34 11.05
N LEU A 116 5.75 -10.02 11.13
CA LEU A 116 6.73 -9.17 11.83
C LEU A 116 7.05 -9.68 13.24
N ALA A 117 8.31 -9.63 13.69
CA ALA A 117 8.52 -9.44 15.12
C ALA A 117 7.95 -8.08 15.54
N PRO A 118 7.39 -7.93 16.76
CA PRO A 118 6.82 -6.67 17.20
C PRO A 118 7.87 -5.54 17.18
N GLY A 119 7.45 -4.35 16.76
CA GLY A 119 8.32 -3.17 16.73
C GLY A 119 8.04 -2.23 15.56
N LYS A 120 8.88 -1.20 15.46
CA LYS A 120 8.78 -0.16 14.45
C LYS A 120 9.67 -0.46 13.26
N TYR A 121 9.09 -0.40 12.06
CA TYR A 121 9.77 -0.68 10.81
C TYR A 121 9.71 0.53 9.88
N TRP A 122 10.79 0.75 9.14
CA TRP A 122 10.92 1.79 8.13
C TRP A 122 10.64 1.22 6.75
N THR A 123 9.83 1.95 5.98
CA THR A 123 9.52 1.64 4.59
C THR A 123 10.32 2.56 3.69
N THR A 124 11.18 1.99 2.85
CA THR A 124 12.06 2.73 1.93
C THR A 124 11.94 2.23 0.50
N ILE A 125 12.10 3.12 -0.47
CA ILE A 125 12.26 2.81 -1.88
C ILE A 125 13.75 2.84 -2.22
N ARG A 126 14.21 1.79 -2.89
CA ARG A 126 15.61 1.63 -3.25
C ARG A 126 15.82 1.90 -4.74
N VAL A 127 17.08 2.12 -5.11
CA VAL A 127 17.41 2.50 -6.49
C VAL A 127 17.17 1.38 -7.50
N ALA A 128 17.39 0.10 -7.13
CA ALA A 128 17.30 -1.04 -8.02
C ALA A 128 16.16 -1.99 -7.61
N GLY A 129 15.47 -2.56 -8.59
CA GLY A 129 14.54 -3.68 -8.41
C GLY A 129 15.22 -5.05 -8.42
N ASP A 130 16.51 -5.13 -8.08
CA ASP A 130 17.24 -6.40 -8.01
C ASP A 130 17.11 -7.00 -6.60
N ILE A 131 16.33 -8.08 -6.50
CA ILE A 131 16.12 -8.85 -5.27
C ILE A 131 16.84 -10.20 -5.30
N SER A 132 17.80 -10.42 -6.19
CA SER A 132 18.54 -11.69 -6.32
C SER A 132 19.30 -12.10 -5.06
N ARG A 133 19.69 -11.12 -4.22
CA ARG A 133 20.28 -11.33 -2.88
C ARG A 133 19.44 -10.65 -1.79
N GLY A 134 18.12 -10.67 -1.93
CA GLY A 134 17.20 -10.01 -1.00
C GLY A 134 17.42 -8.50 -0.97
N ALA A 135 17.31 -7.89 0.22
CA ALA A 135 17.48 -6.44 0.39
C ALA A 135 18.92 -5.94 0.11
N GLU A 136 19.92 -6.82 0.12
CA GLU A 136 21.33 -6.48 -0.12
C GLU A 136 21.58 -5.95 -1.54
N SER A 137 20.93 -6.55 -2.55
CA SER A 137 21.12 -6.21 -3.97
C SER A 137 20.32 -4.98 -4.43
N THR A 138 19.52 -4.37 -3.56
CA THR A 138 18.60 -3.27 -3.91
C THR A 138 19.30 -1.92 -4.11
N GLY A 139 20.57 -1.81 -3.73
CA GLY A 139 21.34 -0.57 -3.75
C GLY A 139 20.90 0.42 -2.66
N GLY A 140 21.27 1.70 -2.78
CA GLY A 140 20.94 2.76 -1.80
C GLY A 140 19.47 3.21 -1.82
N ILE A 141 19.10 4.08 -0.88
CA ILE A 141 17.78 4.73 -0.86
C ILE A 141 17.66 5.64 -2.10
N TRP A 142 16.54 5.54 -2.81
CA TRP A 142 16.24 6.38 -3.96
C TRP A 142 16.29 7.87 -3.60
N GLU A 143 16.96 8.66 -4.44
CA GLU A 143 17.24 10.10 -4.25
C GLU A 143 18.15 10.49 -3.07
N SER A 144 18.61 9.56 -2.23
CA SER A 144 19.51 9.91 -1.11
C SER A 144 20.83 10.56 -1.55
N LEU A 145 21.35 10.19 -2.72
CA LEU A 145 22.55 10.79 -3.32
C LEU A 145 22.29 12.20 -3.88
N LYS A 146 21.08 12.49 -4.40
CA LYS A 146 20.74 13.84 -4.85
C LYS A 146 20.76 14.82 -3.68
N THR A 147 20.24 14.41 -2.52
CA THR A 147 20.26 15.22 -1.29
C THR A 147 21.68 15.39 -0.73
N LYS A 148 22.54 14.37 -0.81
CA LYS A 148 23.93 14.44 -0.33
C LYS A 148 24.86 15.24 -1.27
N VAL A 149 24.60 15.27 -2.58
CA VAL A 149 25.45 15.97 -3.57
C VAL A 149 24.97 17.40 -3.88
N LEU A 150 23.66 17.68 -3.86
CA LEU A 150 23.11 19.03 -4.13
C LEU A 150 22.96 19.89 -2.86
N GLY A 151 23.45 19.42 -1.72
CA GLY A 151 23.43 20.15 -0.45
C GLY A 151 24.56 21.17 -0.34
N ALA A 152 24.53 22.25 -1.13
CA ALA A 152 25.27 23.49 -0.85
C ALA A 152 24.66 24.77 -1.46
N ASP A 153 23.39 24.79 -1.87
CA ASP A 153 22.71 26.05 -2.16
C ASP A 153 21.63 26.33 -1.10
N ALA A 154 21.98 27.23 -0.18
CA ALA A 154 21.20 27.66 0.96
C ALA A 154 20.01 28.54 0.53
N ALA A 155 18.85 27.95 0.22
CA ALA A 155 17.57 28.69 0.19
C ALA A 155 16.29 27.83 0.13
N ALA A 156 16.36 26.50 -0.02
CA ALA A 156 15.16 25.65 -0.10
C ALA A 156 14.98 24.83 1.19
N PRO A 157 13.75 24.74 1.75
CA PRO A 157 13.49 23.90 2.93
C PRO A 157 13.91 22.47 2.62
N THR A 158 14.62 21.83 3.56
CA THR A 158 15.12 20.46 3.50
C THR A 158 14.04 19.51 2.96
N LYS A 159 14.08 19.24 1.65
CA LYS A 159 13.11 18.38 1.00
C LYS A 159 13.38 16.96 1.49
N GLU A 160 12.47 16.41 2.30
CA GLU A 160 12.56 15.04 2.80
C GLU A 160 12.89 14.09 1.64
N CYS A 161 13.79 13.13 1.89
CA CYS A 161 14.16 12.14 0.90
C CYS A 161 12.90 11.34 0.49
N ARG A 162 12.44 11.50 -0.75
CA ARG A 162 11.23 10.85 -1.28
C ARG A 162 11.33 9.32 -1.26
N GLY A 163 12.54 8.78 -1.16
CA GLY A 163 12.80 7.36 -0.96
C GLY A 163 12.47 6.85 0.45
N ILE A 164 12.18 7.71 1.42
CA ILE A 164 11.71 7.29 2.76
C ILE A 164 10.19 7.54 2.82
N LEU A 165 9.42 6.45 2.81
CA LEU A 165 7.96 6.53 2.79
C LEU A 165 7.35 6.67 4.17
N GLY A 166 8.07 6.34 5.24
CA GLY A 166 7.60 6.46 6.61
C GLY A 166 7.80 5.17 7.39
N THR A 167 6.99 4.97 8.42
CA THR A 167 7.11 3.86 9.34
C THR A 167 5.79 3.14 9.55
N VAL A 168 5.89 1.87 9.88
CA VAL A 168 4.78 1.00 10.25
C VAL A 168 5.11 0.33 11.58
N ASP A 169 4.14 0.35 12.48
CA ASP A 169 4.25 -0.32 13.77
C ASP A 169 3.61 -1.70 13.68
N VAL A 170 4.38 -2.72 14.06
CA VAL A 170 3.97 -4.11 14.10
C VAL A 170 3.59 -4.46 15.53
N ASP A 171 2.37 -4.95 15.72
CA ASP A 171 1.81 -5.34 17.01
C ASP A 171 2.41 -6.65 17.56
N ASN A 172 1.98 -7.02 18.77
CA ASN A 172 2.43 -8.25 19.44
C ASN A 172 2.01 -9.54 18.73
N LYS A 173 1.06 -9.47 17.78
CA LYS A 173 0.62 -10.59 16.93
C LYS A 173 1.38 -10.64 15.61
N GLY A 174 2.35 -9.74 15.41
CA GLY A 174 3.14 -9.62 14.21
C GLY A 174 2.42 -8.95 13.04
N LYS A 175 1.32 -8.25 13.29
CA LYS A 175 0.54 -7.56 12.26
C LYS A 175 0.77 -6.05 12.33
N GLY A 176 0.85 -5.42 11.16
CA GLY A 176 0.95 -3.96 11.07
C GLY A 176 0.30 -3.47 9.80
N SER A 177 -0.48 -2.41 9.88
CA SER A 177 -1.05 -1.74 8.71
C SER A 177 -0.80 -0.25 8.82
N VAL A 178 -0.49 0.38 7.69
CA VAL A 178 -0.34 1.83 7.61
C VAL A 178 -0.74 2.31 6.22
N PHE A 179 -1.42 3.45 6.19
CA PHE A 179 -1.69 4.20 4.99
C PHE A 179 -0.76 5.41 4.93
N LEU A 180 -0.03 5.55 3.83
CA LEU A 180 0.95 6.61 3.63
C LEU A 180 0.58 7.39 2.36
N ASP A 181 0.58 8.70 2.43
CA ASP A 181 0.49 9.59 1.28
C ASP A 181 1.86 10.18 0.97
N ARG A 182 2.30 10.06 -0.29
CA ARG A 182 3.62 10.54 -0.68
C ARG A 182 3.57 11.30 -2.00
N PRO A 183 4.36 12.39 -2.13
CA PRO A 183 4.38 13.20 -3.33
C PRO A 183 5.23 12.53 -4.42
N VAL A 184 4.83 11.33 -4.84
CA VAL A 184 5.52 10.46 -5.80
C VAL A 184 4.54 10.00 -6.86
N ALA A 185 5.00 9.90 -8.10
CA ALA A 185 4.22 9.31 -9.18
C ALA A 185 4.57 7.83 -9.35
N ILE A 186 3.58 7.01 -9.72
CA ILE A 186 3.75 5.56 -9.84
C ILE A 186 4.83 5.20 -10.85
N TRP A 187 4.90 5.91 -11.97
CA TRP A 187 5.90 5.68 -13.00
C TRP A 187 7.34 5.86 -12.51
N GLU A 188 7.56 6.67 -11.47
CA GLU A 188 8.88 6.83 -10.84
C GLU A 188 9.27 5.62 -9.98
N LEU A 189 8.27 4.88 -9.48
CA LEU A 189 8.42 3.75 -8.57
C LEU A 189 8.53 2.40 -9.29
N ILE A 190 7.86 2.24 -10.44
CA ILE A 190 7.85 0.96 -11.19
C ILE A 190 9.27 0.49 -11.50
N GLY A 191 9.53 -0.80 -11.22
CA GLY A 191 10.82 -1.44 -11.48
C GLY A 191 11.88 -1.18 -10.41
N ARG A 192 11.57 -0.38 -9.38
CA ARG A 192 12.38 -0.26 -8.16
C ARG A 192 11.98 -1.32 -7.16
N SER A 193 12.70 -1.40 -6.05
CA SER A 193 12.30 -2.22 -4.91
C SER A 193 11.85 -1.37 -3.72
N MET A 194 10.93 -1.93 -2.94
CA MET A 194 10.59 -1.48 -1.61
C MET A 194 11.27 -2.38 -0.59
N VAL A 195 11.84 -1.79 0.46
CA VAL A 195 12.40 -2.50 1.61
C VAL A 195 11.71 -2.03 2.88
N VAL A 196 11.24 -2.99 3.67
CA VAL A 196 10.72 -2.78 5.02
C VAL A 196 11.67 -3.43 6.03
N SER A 197 12.27 -2.64 6.92
CA SER A 197 13.21 -3.16 7.92
C SER A 197 13.29 -2.27 9.16
N LYS A 198 13.96 -2.71 10.23
CA LYS A 198 14.17 -1.89 11.45
C LYS A 198 15.06 -0.67 11.22
N GLY A 199 15.86 -0.65 10.14
CA GLY A 199 16.75 0.45 9.78
C GLY A 199 16.44 1.04 8.39
N THR A 200 17.09 2.16 8.05
CA THR A 200 16.87 2.84 6.75
C THR A 200 18.00 2.59 5.75
N GLU A 201 19.26 2.73 6.15
CA GLU A 201 20.40 2.70 5.21
C GLU A 201 21.03 1.31 5.02
N GLY A 202 20.89 0.40 5.98
CA GLY A 202 21.58 -0.90 6.01
C GLY A 202 22.80 -0.90 6.95
N PRO A 203 23.67 -1.92 6.90
CA PRO A 203 23.70 -3.02 5.93
C PRO A 203 22.59 -4.04 6.16
N PHE A 204 21.91 -4.43 5.07
CA PHE A 204 20.92 -5.51 5.11
C PHE A 204 21.60 -6.86 4.97
N LYS A 205 21.09 -7.85 5.68
CA LYS A 205 21.54 -9.24 5.57
C LYS A 205 20.50 -10.03 4.79
N ARG A 206 20.96 -11.00 4.01
CA ARG A 206 20.07 -11.93 3.29
C ARG A 206 19.23 -12.78 4.24
N GLU A 207 19.87 -13.38 5.25
CA GLU A 207 19.22 -14.18 6.28
C GLU A 207 18.70 -13.27 7.42
N ASP A 208 17.69 -12.45 7.11
CA ASP A 208 16.96 -11.66 8.09
C ASP A 208 15.45 -11.82 7.88
N GLU A 209 14.81 -12.50 8.83
CA GLU A 209 13.37 -12.77 8.85
C GLU A 209 12.53 -11.49 8.96
N ASN A 210 13.12 -10.42 9.50
CA ASN A 210 12.46 -9.14 9.76
C ASN A 210 12.73 -8.10 8.68
N THR A 211 13.54 -8.42 7.67
CA THR A 211 13.73 -7.56 6.51
C THR A 211 12.92 -8.10 5.35
N LEU A 212 11.96 -7.30 4.90
CA LEU A 212 11.15 -7.62 3.73
C LEU A 212 11.59 -6.78 2.54
N VAL A 213 11.54 -7.39 1.37
CA VAL A 213 11.87 -6.76 0.10
C VAL A 213 10.89 -7.20 -0.97
N GLY A 214 10.61 -6.34 -1.93
CA GLY A 214 9.82 -6.67 -3.10
C GLY A 214 10.08 -5.71 -4.24
N VAL A 215 9.84 -6.17 -5.47
CA VAL A 215 9.85 -5.29 -6.65
C VAL A 215 8.51 -4.61 -6.79
N ILE A 216 8.51 -3.32 -7.10
CA ILE A 216 7.30 -2.55 -7.37
C ILE A 216 6.89 -2.82 -8.82
N ALA A 217 5.82 -3.60 -8.96
CA ALA A 217 5.26 -4.00 -10.23
C ALA A 217 4.05 -3.13 -10.60
N ARG A 218 3.78 -3.01 -11.90
CA ARG A 218 2.54 -2.40 -12.38
C ARG A 218 1.37 -3.23 -11.90
N SER A 219 0.34 -2.56 -11.41
CA SER A 219 -0.96 -3.17 -11.16
C SER A 219 -1.96 -2.60 -12.14
N ALA A 220 -2.94 -3.41 -12.50
CA ALA A 220 -4.12 -2.91 -13.17
C ALA A 220 -4.81 -1.86 -12.27
N GLY A 221 -5.34 -0.80 -12.89
CA GLY A 221 -6.26 0.11 -12.22
C GLY A 221 -7.59 -0.57 -11.90
N VAL A 222 -8.47 0.12 -11.16
CA VAL A 222 -9.81 -0.35 -10.74
C VAL A 222 -10.57 -1.02 -11.88
N TRP A 223 -10.51 -0.42 -13.07
CA TRP A 223 -11.29 -0.79 -14.25
C TRP A 223 -10.49 -1.62 -15.27
N ASP A 224 -9.20 -1.85 -15.02
CA ASP A 224 -8.33 -2.62 -15.92
C ASP A 224 -8.28 -4.12 -15.54
N ASN A 225 -8.88 -4.52 -14.40
CA ASN A 225 -8.85 -5.91 -13.94
C ASN A 225 -10.07 -6.32 -13.10
N ASP A 226 -11.08 -6.84 -13.80
CA ASP A 226 -12.27 -7.50 -13.25
C ASP A 226 -12.02 -8.95 -12.80
N LYS A 227 -10.76 -9.37 -12.64
CA LYS A 227 -10.47 -10.72 -12.14
C LYS A 227 -10.94 -10.86 -10.70
N MET A 228 -12.17 -11.34 -10.55
CA MET A 228 -12.68 -11.85 -9.30
C MET A 228 -12.00 -13.16 -8.93
N VAL A 229 -11.46 -13.91 -9.89
CA VAL A 229 -10.83 -15.22 -9.72
C VAL A 229 -9.38 -15.18 -10.22
N CYS A 230 -8.44 -15.60 -9.39
CA CYS A 230 -7.04 -15.70 -9.79
C CYS A 230 -6.83 -16.94 -10.65
N SER A 231 -6.24 -16.79 -11.84
CA SER A 231 -5.98 -17.93 -12.76
C SER A 231 -5.02 -18.97 -12.19
N CYS A 232 -4.24 -18.62 -11.16
CA CYS A 232 -3.29 -19.53 -10.51
C CYS A 232 -3.95 -20.40 -9.43
N SER A 233 -5.02 -19.92 -8.79
CA SER A 233 -5.69 -20.62 -7.67
C SER A 233 -7.10 -21.10 -7.99
N GLY A 234 -7.76 -20.48 -8.98
CA GLY A 234 -9.17 -20.69 -9.29
C GLY A 234 -10.13 -20.14 -8.22
N LYS A 235 -9.62 -19.45 -7.19
CA LYS A 235 -10.40 -18.92 -6.06
C LYS A 235 -10.72 -17.46 -6.25
N ASN A 236 -11.83 -17.02 -5.66
CA ASN A 236 -12.20 -15.62 -5.70
C ASN A 236 -11.40 -14.77 -4.68
N VAL A 237 -11.35 -13.44 -4.87
CA VAL A 237 -10.57 -12.52 -4.01
C VAL A 237 -10.91 -12.65 -2.51
N TRP A 238 -12.18 -12.94 -2.19
CA TRP A 238 -12.63 -13.14 -0.80
C TRP A 238 -12.19 -14.48 -0.22
N GLN A 239 -12.18 -15.54 -1.02
CA GLN A 239 -11.66 -16.86 -0.66
C GLN A 239 -10.14 -16.81 -0.46
N GLU A 240 -9.41 -16.15 -1.36
CA GLU A 240 -7.98 -15.93 -1.17
C GLU A 240 -7.72 -15.11 0.09
N ARG A 241 -8.52 -14.08 0.38
CA ARG A 241 -8.34 -13.29 1.61
C ARG A 241 -8.69 -14.09 2.86
N GLN A 242 -9.72 -14.93 2.87
CA GLN A 242 -9.97 -15.84 4.00
C GLN A 242 -8.77 -16.77 4.22
N GLU A 243 -8.18 -17.30 3.15
CA GLU A 243 -6.97 -18.12 3.24
C GLU A 243 -5.76 -17.32 3.72
N GLN A 244 -5.58 -16.10 3.23
CA GLN A 244 -4.51 -15.21 3.69
C GLN A 244 -4.69 -14.82 5.16
N VAL A 245 -5.92 -14.56 5.61
CA VAL A 245 -6.26 -14.30 7.02
C VAL A 245 -5.99 -15.54 7.88
N VAL A 246 -6.34 -16.74 7.39
CA VAL A 246 -6.00 -18.03 8.02
C VAL A 246 -4.47 -18.25 8.06
N MET A 247 -3.75 -17.80 7.03
CA MET A 247 -2.28 -17.77 6.95
C MET A 247 -1.67 -16.57 7.68
N GLY A 248 -2.50 -15.78 8.38
CA GLY A 248 -2.11 -14.68 9.25
C GLY A 248 -2.17 -13.28 8.62
N MET A 249 -2.17 -13.13 7.29
CA MET A 249 -2.17 -11.83 6.62
C MET A 249 -3.56 -11.20 6.73
N ALA A 250 -3.74 -10.25 7.65
CA ALA A 250 -4.92 -9.39 7.71
C ALA A 250 -4.63 -8.10 6.96
#